data_AF-A0A6J4LFI3-F1
#
_entry.id   AF-A0A6J4LFI3-F1
#
_cell.length_a   1.000
_cell.length_b   1.000
_cell.length_c   1.000
_cell.angle_alpha   90.00
_cell.angle_beta   90.00
_cell.angle_gamma   90.00
#
_symmetry.space_group_name_H-M   'P 1'
#
loop_
_entity.id
_entity.type
_entity.pdbx_description
1 polymer ?
#
loop_
_entity_poly.entity_id
_entity_poly.type
_entity_poly.pdbx_seq_one_letter_code
_entity_poly.pdbx_strand_id
1 'polypeptide(L)'
;GVWTAAEVMQRTHGDPDSISVGDFHLAAFVGAALTGRRTDDAGMLALLAPWAGARQRVVRMLYASGFRKPAYGPRLHPEDHRRR
;
A
#
# COMPACT_ATOMS: atom_id res chain seq x y z
N GLY A 1 -16.72 1.57 4.00
CA GLY A 1 -16.44 0.14 3.76
C GLY A 1 -15.19 -0.29 4.49
N VAL A 2 -14.71 -1.52 4.27
CA VAL A 2 -13.52 -2.06 4.99
C VAL A 2 -12.28 -1.18 4.83
N TRP A 3 -12.02 -0.70 3.61
CA TRP A 3 -10.92 0.24 3.32
C TRP A 3 -11.04 1.52 4.15
N THR A 4 -12.21 2.18 4.14
CA THR A 4 -12.44 3.42 4.89
C THR A 4 -12.23 3.24 6.39
N ALA A 5 -12.73 2.13 6.96
CA ALA A 5 -12.58 1.84 8.38
C ALA A 5 -11.10 1.69 8.74
N ALA A 6 -10.34 0.96 7.92
CA ALA A 6 -8.90 0.85 8.10
C ALA A 6 -8.22 2.23 8.04
N GLU A 7 -8.42 2.99 6.96
CA GLU A 7 -7.85 4.33 6.74
C GLU A 7 -8.08 5.30 7.92
N VAL A 8 -9.26 5.25 8.52
CA VAL A 8 -9.59 6.04 9.72
C VAL A 8 -8.81 5.53 10.93
N MET A 9 -8.89 4.23 11.25
CA MET A 9 -8.29 3.64 12.45
C MET A 9 -6.76 3.80 12.48
N GLN A 10 -6.07 3.58 11.35
CA GLN A 10 -4.61 3.74 11.29
C GLN A 10 -4.14 5.18 11.50
N ARG A 11 -4.92 6.19 11.08
CA ARG A 11 -4.52 7.62 11.22
C ARG A 11 -4.93 8.22 12.56
N THR A 12 -6.13 7.90 13.02
CA THR A 12 -6.72 8.55 14.20
C THR A 12 -6.34 7.84 15.50
N HIS A 13 -6.26 6.50 15.47
CA HIS A 13 -6.00 5.68 16.66
C HIS A 13 -4.65 4.95 16.59
N GLY A 14 -3.92 5.07 15.47
CA GLY A 14 -2.63 4.41 15.30
C GLY A 14 -2.72 2.89 15.26
N ASP A 15 -3.87 2.35 14.82
CA ASP A 15 -4.11 0.90 14.78
C ASP A 15 -2.97 0.16 14.05
N PRO A 16 -2.24 -0.74 14.73
CA PRO A 16 -1.07 -1.38 14.18
C PRO A 16 -1.38 -2.53 13.21
N ASP A 17 -2.64 -2.97 13.10
CA ASP A 17 -3.01 -4.18 12.35
C ASP A 17 -4.08 -3.97 11.28
N SER A 18 -4.68 -2.79 11.22
CA SER A 18 -5.72 -2.47 10.24
C SER A 18 -5.14 -2.22 8.85
N ILE A 19 -5.23 -3.22 7.96
CA ILE A 19 -4.78 -3.14 6.57
C ILE A 19 -5.89 -2.57 5.68
N SER A 20 -5.53 -1.58 4.85
CA SER A 20 -6.41 -0.97 3.84
C SER A 20 -6.64 -1.89 2.64
N VAL A 21 -7.28 -3.04 2.87
CA VAL A 21 -7.72 -3.97 1.81
C VAL A 21 -8.60 -3.24 0.80
N GLY A 22 -8.38 -3.47 -0.49
CA GLY A 22 -9.04 -2.74 -1.58
C GLY A 22 -8.34 -1.44 -1.98
N ASP A 23 -7.23 -1.07 -1.35
CA ASP A 23 -6.39 0.01 -1.84
C ASP A 23 -5.73 -0.39 -3.17
N PHE A 24 -5.87 0.47 -4.17
CA PHE A 24 -5.47 0.19 -5.54
C PHE A 24 -3.95 -0.04 -5.71
N HIS A 25 -3.12 0.48 -4.81
CA HIS A 25 -1.67 0.42 -4.92
C HIS A 25 -1.02 -0.45 -3.85
N LEU A 26 -1.66 -0.62 -2.70
CA LEU A 26 -1.06 -1.22 -1.52
C LEU A 26 -0.61 -2.68 -1.76
N ALA A 27 -1.49 -3.53 -2.28
CA ALA A 27 -1.15 -4.95 -2.50
C ALA A 27 0.05 -5.11 -3.44
N ALA A 28 0.05 -4.37 -4.57
CA ALA A 28 1.15 -4.40 -5.52
C ALA A 28 2.46 -3.86 -4.92
N PHE A 29 2.38 -2.84 -4.05
CA PHE A 29 3.53 -2.30 -3.33
C PHE A 29 4.11 -3.32 -2.34
N VAL A 30 3.27 -3.91 -1.48
CA VAL A 30 3.69 -4.90 -0.48
C VAL A 30 4.30 -6.13 -1.15
N GLY A 31 3.64 -6.67 -2.20
CA GLY A 31 4.19 -7.79 -2.96
C GLY A 31 5.57 -7.48 -3.53
N ALA A 32 5.72 -6.32 -4.17
CA ALA A 32 6.99 -5.90 -4.74
C ALA A 32 8.07 -5.74 -3.68
N ALA A 33 7.75 -5.16 -2.52
CA ALA A 33 8.70 -4.92 -1.44
C ALA A 33 9.19 -6.22 -0.79
N LEU A 34 8.29 -7.18 -0.56
CA LEU A 34 8.62 -8.41 0.17
C LEU A 34 9.09 -9.56 -0.73
N THR A 35 8.68 -9.57 -1.99
CA THR A 35 8.92 -10.72 -2.89
C THR A 35 9.49 -10.34 -4.25
N GLY A 36 9.58 -9.04 -4.57
CA GLY A 36 9.94 -8.56 -5.90
C GLY A 36 8.86 -8.77 -6.97
N ARG A 37 7.68 -9.30 -6.61
CA ARG A 37 6.58 -9.63 -7.54
C ARG A 37 5.28 -8.93 -7.15
N ARG A 38 4.42 -8.63 -8.14
CA ARG A 38 3.08 -8.08 -7.87
C ARG A 38 2.19 -9.14 -7.20
N THR A 39 1.29 -8.69 -6.33
CA THR A 39 0.25 -9.52 -5.72
C THR A 39 -1.08 -8.75 -5.62
N ASP A 40 -2.15 -9.46 -5.24
CA ASP A 40 -3.48 -8.94 -4.96
C ASP A 40 -3.74 -8.85 -3.44
N ASP A 41 -4.95 -8.47 -3.04
CA ASP A 41 -5.27 -8.30 -1.62
C ASP A 41 -5.12 -9.61 -0.82
N ALA A 42 -5.55 -10.74 -1.37
CA ALA A 42 -5.44 -12.03 -0.72
C ALA A 42 -3.96 -12.42 -0.52
N GLY A 43 -3.14 -12.27 -1.56
CA GLY A 43 -1.71 -12.52 -1.48
C GLY A 43 -0.98 -11.54 -0.55
N MET A 44 -1.37 -10.27 -0.53
CA MET A 44 -0.86 -9.30 0.45
C MET A 44 -1.14 -9.75 1.88
N LEU A 45 -2.38 -10.18 2.19
CA LEU A 45 -2.73 -10.65 3.52
C LEU A 45 -1.96 -11.91 3.91
N ALA A 46 -1.76 -12.84 2.98
CA ALA A 46 -0.94 -14.03 3.20
C ALA A 46 0.53 -13.67 3.49
N LEU A 47 1.10 -12.73 2.73
CA LEU A 47 2.47 -12.24 2.97
C LEU A 47 2.62 -11.56 4.32
N LEU A 48 1.60 -10.82 4.78
CA LEU A 48 1.62 -10.10 6.05
C LEU A 48 1.24 -10.97 7.26
N ALA A 49 0.70 -12.18 7.03
CA ALA A 49 0.24 -13.08 8.09
C ALA A 49 1.25 -13.34 9.23
N PRO A 50 2.57 -13.46 8.99
CA PRO A 50 3.56 -13.64 10.06
C PRO A 50 3.60 -12.49 11.09
N TRP A 51 3.06 -11.32 10.75
CA TRP A 51 3.01 -10.14 11.61
C TRP A 51 1.58 -9.80 12.05
N ALA A 52 0.68 -10.78 12.14
CA ALA A 52 -0.66 -10.57 12.69
C ALA A 52 -0.62 -9.81 14.04
N GLY A 53 -1.47 -8.80 14.19
CA GLY A 53 -1.43 -7.82 15.29
C GLY A 53 -0.52 -6.61 15.05
N ALA A 54 0.31 -6.63 14.00
CA ALA A 54 1.24 -5.56 13.64
C ALA A 54 1.37 -5.34 12.12
N ARG A 55 0.44 -5.85 11.30
CA ARG A 55 0.56 -5.84 9.84
C ARG A 55 0.67 -4.44 9.26
N GLN A 56 -0.14 -3.49 9.76
CA GLN A 56 -0.09 -2.10 9.30
C GLN A 56 1.20 -1.41 9.75
N ARG A 57 1.77 -1.79 10.90
CA ARG A 57 3.10 -1.31 11.30
C ARG A 57 4.18 -1.74 10.31
N VAL A 58 4.14 -2.97 9.82
CA VAL A 58 5.06 -3.45 8.76
C VAL A 58 4.87 -2.63 7.49
N VAL A 59 3.64 -2.41 7.04
CA VAL A 59 3.36 -1.54 5.88
C VAL A 59 3.97 -0.15 6.06
N ARG A 60 3.82 0.48 7.23
CA ARG A 60 4.43 1.79 7.52
C ARG A 60 5.97 1.73 7.50
N MET A 61 6.56 0.66 8.00
CA MET A 61 8.01 0.45 7.92
C MET A 61 8.49 0.28 6.48
N LEU A 62 7.72 -0.41 5.62
CA LEU A 62 8.01 -0.51 4.18
C LEU A 62 7.96 0.85 3.48
N TYR A 63 7.03 1.74 3.86
CA TYR A 63 7.05 3.12 3.36
C TYR A 63 8.25 3.90 3.88
N ALA A 64 8.59 3.74 5.16
CA ALA A 64 9.71 4.44 5.79
C ALA A 64 11.09 3.97 5.30
N SER A 65 11.21 2.75 4.78
CA SER A 65 12.47 2.22 4.25
C SER A 65 12.93 2.92 2.96
N GLY A 66 12.07 3.73 2.35
CA GLY A 66 12.36 4.38 1.07
C GLY A 66 12.23 3.46 -0.14
N PHE A 67 11.76 2.22 0.04
CA PHE A 67 11.50 1.31 -1.08
C PHE A 67 10.50 1.93 -2.07
N ARG A 68 10.81 1.80 -3.36
CA ARG A 68 9.93 2.23 -4.44
C ARG A 68 9.68 1.04 -5.37
N LYS A 69 8.40 0.66 -5.50
CA LYS A 69 8.02 -0.37 -6.48
C LYS A 69 8.36 0.12 -7.90
N PRO A 70 8.87 -0.75 -8.78
CA PRO A 70 9.09 -0.39 -10.18
C PRO A 70 7.83 0.19 -10.83
N ALA A 71 8.00 1.29 -11.56
CA ALA A 71 6.94 1.92 -12.34
C ALA A 71 7.22 1.69 -13.83
N TYR A 72 6.29 1.02 -14.50
CA TYR A 72 6.43 0.65 -15.92
C TYR A 72 5.60 1.53 -16.87
N GLY A 73 4.87 2.50 -16.34
CA GLY A 73 4.05 3.42 -17.13
C GLY A 73 4.88 4.56 -17.73
N PRO A 74 4.54 5.06 -18.94
CA PRO A 74 5.13 6.27 -19.47
C PRO A 74 4.88 7.43 -18.50
N ARG A 75 5.87 8.31 -18.33
CA ARG A 75 5.71 9.53 -17.54
C ARG A 75 4.71 10.42 -18.26
N LEU A 76 3.59 10.74 -17.61
CA LEU A 76 2.61 11.67 -18.17
C LEU A 76 3.31 13.00 -18.47
N HIS A 77 3.22 13.47 -19.71
CA HIS A 77 3.70 14.80 -20.06
C HIS A 77 2.76 15.83 -19.41
N PRO A 78 3.26 16.91 -18.80
CA PRO A 78 2.40 17.96 -18.25
C PRO A 78 1.43 18.45 -19.32
N GLU A 79 0.14 18.48 -18.99
CA GLU A 79 -0.89 18.99 -19.89
C GLU A 79 -0.88 20.52 -19.86
N ASP A 80 -0.89 21.14 -21.03
CA ASP A 80 -0.82 22.59 -21.15
C ASP A 80 -2.21 23.20 -21.00
N HIS A 81 -2.48 23.76 -19.83
CA HIS A 81 -3.75 24.40 -19.50
C HIS A 81 -3.81 25.90 -19.83
N ARG A 82 -2.78 26.51 -20.44
CA ARG A 82 -2.71 27.98 -20.65
C ARG A 82 -3.75 28.54 -21.63
N ARG A 83 -4.53 27.69 -22.30
CA ARG A 83 -5.58 28.07 -23.25
C ARG A 83 -6.96 27.49 -22.90
N ARG A 84 -7.15 27.03 -21.65
CA ARG A 84 -8.42 26.50 -21.16
C ARG A 84 -9.15 27.52 -20.29
#